data_AF-A0A822YHH0-F1
#
_entry.id   AF-A0A822YHH0-F1
#
_cell.length_a   1.000
_cell.length_b   1.000
_cell.length_c   1.000
_cell.angle_alpha   90.00
_cell.angle_beta   90.00
_cell.angle_gamma   90.00
#
_symmetry.space_group_name_H-M   'P 1'
#
loop_
_entity.id
_entity.type
_entity.pdbx_description
1 polymer ?
#
loop_
_entity_poly.entity_id
_entity_poly.type
_entity_poly.pdbx_seq_one_letter_code
_entity_poly.pdbx_strand_id
1 'polypeptide(L)'
;MAAHLLHLLLLLLLAKTLLLQLAFVADFVFNSFISFDLLFYGTATHESRLLVLTNTTAFTIGQALYNSKKPTRAPNTSAILPFYTSIFSITPNNGQLSGHGIVFIFAPTSGINGTTSSRYLGFVNHTNNDNRNNHLFGIEFVVLKNQAFNDINDNHIGVDKNLFTSMTAEPACY
;
A
#
# COMPACT_ATOMS: atom_id res chain seq x y z
N MET A 1 50.13 -29.33 -8.89
CA MET A 1 48.80 -29.71 -8.37
C MET A 1 48.17 -28.58 -7.54
N ALA A 2 48.81 -28.11 -6.46
CA ALA A 2 48.25 -27.09 -5.56
C ALA A 2 47.85 -25.75 -6.23
N ALA A 3 48.65 -25.22 -7.17
CA ALA A 3 48.37 -23.96 -7.86
C ALA A 3 47.10 -24.02 -8.74
N HIS A 4 46.82 -25.16 -9.37
CA HIS A 4 45.60 -25.37 -10.15
C HIS A 4 44.34 -25.43 -9.27
N LEU A 5 44.45 -26.07 -8.09
CA LEU A 5 43.37 -26.10 -7.10
C LEU A 5 43.04 -24.71 -6.56
N LEU A 6 44.07 -23.89 -6.30
CA LEU A 6 43.88 -22.50 -5.85
C LEU A 6 43.20 -21.64 -6.92
N HIS A 7 43.61 -21.77 -8.18
CA HIS A 7 43.02 -21.02 -9.29
C HIS A 7 41.55 -21.41 -9.53
N LEU A 8 41.23 -22.71 -9.47
CA LEU A 8 39.86 -23.20 -9.58
C LEU A 8 38.99 -22.69 -8.41
N LEU A 9 39.52 -22.70 -7.19
CA LEU A 9 38.83 -22.14 -6.02
C LEU A 9 38.53 -20.65 -6.20
N LEU A 10 39.48 -19.86 -6.72
CA LEU A 10 39.28 -18.44 -7.01
C LEU A 10 38.19 -18.20 -8.06
N LEU A 11 38.18 -18.99 -9.14
CA LEU A 11 37.16 -18.93 -10.18
C LEU A 11 35.76 -19.28 -9.64
N LEU A 12 35.67 -20.29 -8.78
CA LEU A 12 34.42 -20.66 -8.11
C LEU A 12 33.94 -19.57 -7.15
N LEU A 13 34.85 -18.92 -6.43
CA LEU A 13 34.53 -17.79 -5.55
C LEU A 13 34.02 -16.60 -6.37
N LEU A 14 34.70 -16.27 -7.47
CA LEU A 14 34.33 -15.18 -8.37
C LEU A 14 32.98 -15.43 -9.05
N ALA A 15 32.73 -16.66 -9.50
CA ALA A 15 31.44 -17.08 -10.05
C ALA A 15 30.32 -16.96 -9.01
N LYS A 16 30.57 -17.40 -7.76
CA LYS A 16 29.61 -17.20 -6.66
C LYS A 16 29.33 -15.73 -6.38
N THR A 17 30.35 -14.87 -6.37
CA THR A 17 30.15 -13.42 -6.15
C THR A 17 29.42 -12.76 -7.33
N LEU A 18 29.63 -13.22 -8.57
CA LEU A 18 28.88 -12.75 -9.73
C LEU A 18 27.41 -13.23 -9.71
N LEU A 19 27.17 -14.41 -9.14
CA LEU A 19 25.84 -14.99 -8.96
C LEU A 19 25.11 -14.49 -7.72
N LEU A 20 25.80 -13.78 -6.81
CA LEU A 20 25.18 -13.10 -5.68
C LEU A 20 24.33 -11.95 -6.22
N GLN A 21 23.03 -12.21 -6.39
CA GLN A 21 22.07 -11.14 -6.60
C GLN A 21 22.03 -10.29 -5.33
N LEU A 22 22.38 -9.00 -5.44
CA LEU A 22 22.12 -8.04 -4.38
C LEU A 22 20.60 -7.96 -4.18
N ALA A 23 20.10 -8.53 -3.09
CA ALA A 23 18.73 -8.25 -2.65
C ALA A 23 18.73 -6.86 -2.00
N PHE A 24 18.23 -5.86 -2.72
CA PHE A 24 18.04 -4.53 -2.16
C PHE A 24 16.72 -4.52 -1.38
N VAL A 25 16.80 -4.41 -0.05
CA VAL A 25 15.63 -4.25 0.81
C VAL A 25 15.42 -2.75 1.02
N ALA A 26 14.24 -2.25 0.66
CA ALA A 26 13.83 -0.89 1.01
C ALA A 26 13.08 -0.95 2.34
N ASP A 27 13.76 -0.57 3.43
CA ASP A 27 13.17 -0.43 4.75
C ASP A 27 13.04 1.05 5.12
N PHE A 28 11.91 1.43 5.70
CA PHE A 28 11.68 2.79 6.21
C PHE A 28 10.69 2.73 7.37
N VAL A 29 10.98 3.52 8.41
CA VAL A 29 10.15 3.64 9.61
C VAL A 29 9.82 5.10 9.84
N PHE A 30 8.53 5.41 9.88
CA PHE A 30 8.03 6.75 10.19
C PHE A 30 7.73 6.85 11.68
N ASN A 31 8.72 7.28 12.47
CA ASN A 31 8.50 7.65 13.88
C ASN A 31 7.77 9.01 14.04
N SER A 32 7.75 9.82 12.97
CA SER A 32 6.98 11.07 12.87
C SER A 32 6.77 11.44 11.41
N PHE A 33 5.58 11.94 11.07
CA PHE A 33 5.19 12.28 9.69
C PHE A 33 5.61 13.70 9.25
N ILE A 34 6.79 14.17 9.67
CA ILE A 34 7.35 15.49 9.34
C ILE A 34 8.24 15.44 8.08
N SER A 35 8.12 14.38 7.27
CA SER A 35 9.12 14.03 6.25
C SER A 35 8.76 14.53 4.85
N PHE A 36 9.78 14.96 4.10
CA PHE A 36 9.74 15.19 2.65
C PHE A 36 9.60 13.88 1.84
N ASP A 37 9.64 12.73 2.50
CA ASP A 37 9.49 11.40 1.90
C ASP A 37 8.04 11.07 1.55
N LEU A 38 7.06 11.92 1.89
CA LEU A 38 5.66 11.72 1.59
C LEU A 38 5.10 12.80 0.67
N LEU A 39 4.31 12.36 -0.30
CA LEU A 39 3.48 13.18 -1.15
C LEU A 39 2.05 13.16 -0.60
N PHE A 40 1.49 14.32 -0.34
CA PHE A 40 0.14 14.48 0.18
C PHE A 40 -0.81 14.94 -0.92
N TYR A 41 -2.01 14.35 -0.96
CA TYR A 41 -3.06 14.67 -1.91
C TYR A 41 -4.41 14.80 -1.21
N GLY A 42 -5.29 15.63 -1.79
CA GLY A 42 -6.62 15.90 -1.23
C GLY A 42 -6.51 16.62 0.12
N THR A 43 -7.16 16.10 1.15
CA THR A 43 -7.11 16.66 2.51
C THR A 43 -5.95 16.14 3.35
N ALA A 44 -5.11 15.25 2.81
CA ALA A 44 -4.03 14.65 3.58
C ALA A 44 -3.01 15.70 4.00
N THR A 45 -2.60 15.65 5.26
CA THR A 45 -1.65 16.56 5.87
C THR A 45 -0.89 15.83 6.99
N HIS A 46 0.06 16.52 7.60
CA HIS A 46 0.64 16.11 8.86
C HIS A 46 0.27 17.13 9.94
N GLU A 47 -0.16 16.64 11.10
CA GLU A 47 -0.49 17.48 12.25
C GLU A 47 0.17 16.90 13.49
N SER A 48 0.93 17.71 14.22
CA SER A 48 1.57 17.27 15.47
C SER A 48 2.33 15.93 15.33
N ARG A 49 3.00 15.74 14.19
CA ARG A 49 3.77 14.52 13.82
C ARG A 49 2.94 13.29 13.43
N LEU A 50 1.61 13.40 13.38
CA LEU A 50 0.69 12.36 12.92
C LEU A 50 0.36 12.56 11.44
N LEU A 51 0.17 11.45 10.72
CA LEU A 51 -0.43 11.46 9.40
C LEU A 51 -1.95 11.60 9.54
N VAL A 52 -2.50 12.67 8.99
CA VAL A 52 -3.95 12.92 8.97
C VAL A 52 -4.40 12.83 7.52
N LEU A 53 -5.20 11.81 7.18
CA LEU A 53 -5.74 11.68 5.82
C LEU A 53 -6.98 12.56 5.65
N THR A 54 -7.94 12.48 6.57
CA THR A 54 -9.22 13.19 6.48
C THR A 54 -9.49 13.99 7.75
N ASN A 55 -10.28 15.05 7.61
CA ASN A 55 -10.80 15.84 8.73
C ASN A 55 -12.32 15.61 8.89
N THR A 56 -13.00 16.43 9.67
CA THR A 56 -14.45 16.30 9.94
C THR A 56 -15.35 16.68 8.75
N THR A 57 -14.76 17.10 7.62
CA THR A 57 -15.51 17.43 6.40
C THR A 57 -15.96 16.15 5.71
N ALA A 58 -17.28 16.03 5.53
CA ALA A 58 -17.88 14.89 4.85
C ALA A 58 -17.41 14.77 3.39
N PHE A 59 -17.40 13.54 2.88
CA PHE A 59 -17.13 13.21 1.47
C PHE A 59 -15.76 13.69 0.94
N THR A 60 -14.74 13.77 1.80
CA THR A 60 -13.37 14.11 1.43
C THR A 60 -12.50 12.88 1.15
N ILE A 61 -11.38 13.09 0.45
CA ILE A 61 -10.34 12.10 0.22
C ILE A 61 -9.03 12.70 0.71
N GLY A 62 -8.28 11.95 1.48
CA GLY A 62 -6.86 12.21 1.70
C GLY A 62 -6.04 10.99 1.32
N GLN A 63 -4.93 11.23 0.63
CA GLN A 63 -3.99 10.20 0.27
C GLN A 63 -2.57 10.68 0.58
N ALA A 64 -1.77 9.82 1.20
CA ALA A 64 -0.35 10.01 1.36
C ALA A 64 0.40 8.87 0.68
N LEU A 65 1.40 9.21 -0.14
CA LEU A 65 2.22 8.26 -0.89
C LEU A 65 3.69 8.48 -0.61
N TYR A 66 4.47 7.40 -0.62
CA TYR A 66 5.92 7.52 -0.56
C TYR A 66 6.45 8.24 -1.81
N ASN A 67 7.34 9.22 -1.63
CA ASN A 67 7.86 10.11 -2.67
C ASN A 67 8.87 9.43 -3.61
N SER A 68 9.05 8.11 -3.51
CA SER A 68 9.79 7.34 -4.51
C SER A 68 9.08 6.03 -4.82
N LYS A 69 9.15 5.61 -6.09
CA LYS A 69 8.56 4.34 -6.52
C LYS A 69 9.31 3.18 -5.88
N LYS A 70 8.58 2.22 -5.33
CA LYS A 70 9.15 0.96 -4.84
C LYS A 70 8.90 -0.15 -5.85
N PRO A 71 9.93 -0.89 -6.26
CA PRO A 71 9.75 -2.04 -7.14
C PRO A 71 8.95 -3.13 -6.41
N THR A 72 7.95 -3.69 -7.07
CA THR A 72 7.18 -4.84 -6.58
C THR A 72 7.61 -6.16 -7.23
N ARG A 73 8.54 -6.10 -8.20
CA ARG A 73 9.13 -7.24 -8.89
C ARG A 73 10.64 -7.09 -8.99
N ALA A 74 11.34 -8.22 -8.97
CA ALA A 74 12.78 -8.22 -9.20
C ALA A 74 13.09 -7.81 -10.65
N PRO A 75 14.11 -6.96 -10.89
CA PRO A 75 14.46 -6.49 -12.23
C PRO A 75 14.65 -7.65 -13.21
N ASN A 76 14.08 -7.52 -14.41
CA ASN A 76 14.20 -8.50 -15.50
C ASN A 76 13.66 -9.90 -15.17
N THR A 77 12.77 -10.03 -14.18
CA THR A 77 12.12 -11.30 -13.83
C THR A 77 10.63 -11.12 -13.58
N SER A 78 9.88 -12.23 -13.53
CA SER A 78 8.49 -12.26 -13.08
C SER A 78 8.34 -12.38 -11.56
N ALA A 79 9.45 -12.54 -10.83
CA ALA A 79 9.44 -12.76 -9.38
C ALA A 79 8.91 -11.54 -8.63
N ILE A 80 7.94 -11.76 -7.74
CA ILE A 80 7.34 -10.73 -6.89
C ILE A 80 8.23 -10.52 -5.66
N LEU A 81 8.46 -9.27 -5.30
CA LEU A 81 9.19 -8.93 -4.08
C LEU A 81 8.24 -8.97 -2.87
N PRO A 82 8.61 -9.67 -1.79
CA PRO A 82 7.82 -9.66 -0.57
C PRO A 82 7.83 -8.26 0.05
N PHE A 83 6.74 -7.90 0.73
CA PHE A 83 6.66 -6.67 1.52
C PHE A 83 6.05 -6.97 2.88
N TYR A 84 6.36 -6.09 3.83
CA TYR A 84 5.74 -6.05 5.15
C TYR A 84 5.40 -4.59 5.45
N THR A 85 4.27 -4.35 6.09
CA THR A 85 3.87 -3.03 6.56
C THR A 85 3.10 -3.17 7.85
N SER A 86 3.19 -2.17 8.72
CA SER A 86 2.38 -2.05 9.92
C SER A 86 1.64 -0.73 9.87
N ILE A 87 0.33 -0.80 9.99
CA ILE A 87 -0.57 0.36 9.93
C ILE A 87 -1.27 0.46 11.27
N PHE A 88 -1.50 1.66 11.79
CA PHE A 88 -2.23 1.85 13.04
C PHE A 88 -3.21 3.03 13.01
N SER A 89 -4.28 2.83 13.79
CA SER A 89 -5.32 3.75 14.27
C SER A 89 -6.18 4.50 13.25
N ILE A 90 -7.44 4.06 13.14
CA ILE A 90 -8.57 4.91 12.77
C ILE A 90 -9.18 5.38 14.09
N THR A 91 -9.12 6.68 14.40
CA THR A 91 -9.76 7.23 15.60
C THR A 91 -11.15 7.75 15.22
N PRO A 92 -12.25 7.13 15.67
CA PRO A 92 -13.58 7.68 15.46
C PRO A 92 -13.69 9.03 16.16
N ASN A 93 -14.27 10.03 15.51
CA ASN A 93 -14.59 11.29 16.19
C ASN A 93 -15.85 11.09 17.04
N ASN A 94 -15.79 11.45 18.32
CA ASN A 94 -16.92 11.28 19.24
C ASN A 94 -18.12 12.11 18.74
N GLY A 95 -19.22 11.44 18.40
CA GLY A 95 -20.50 12.09 18.05
C GLY A 95 -20.76 12.32 16.56
N GLN A 96 -19.89 11.85 15.65
CA GLN A 96 -20.17 11.83 14.20
C GLN A 96 -20.25 10.39 13.67
N LEU A 97 -21.01 10.20 12.58
CA LEU A 97 -21.00 8.95 11.84
C LEU A 97 -19.56 8.61 11.46
N SER A 98 -19.12 7.39 11.77
CA SER A 98 -17.79 6.91 11.39
C SER A 98 -17.61 7.00 9.88
N GLY A 99 -16.40 7.36 9.44
CA GLY A 99 -16.02 7.35 8.04
C GLY A 99 -16.07 5.93 7.45
N HIS A 100 -15.76 5.80 6.16
CA HIS A 100 -15.87 4.50 5.48
C HIS A 100 -14.71 3.55 5.80
N GLY A 101 -13.51 4.07 6.05
CA GLY A 101 -12.32 3.25 6.28
C GLY A 101 -11.04 3.91 5.80
N ILE A 102 -9.98 3.10 5.72
CA ILE A 102 -8.67 3.45 5.15
C ILE A 102 -8.20 2.30 4.26
N VAL A 103 -7.43 2.62 3.22
CA VAL A 103 -6.84 1.62 2.32
C VAL A 103 -5.34 1.88 2.15
N PHE A 104 -4.52 0.85 2.33
CA PHE A 104 -3.11 0.87 1.98
C PHE A 104 -2.93 0.43 0.53
N ILE A 105 -2.30 1.27 -0.28
CA ILE A 105 -2.32 1.11 -1.74
C ILE A 105 -0.94 0.95 -2.35
N PHE A 106 -0.89 0.13 -3.40
CA PHE A 106 0.15 0.15 -4.42
C PHE A 106 -0.48 0.68 -5.70
N ALA A 107 0.06 1.79 -6.21
CA ALA A 107 -0.43 2.45 -7.41
C ALA A 107 0.73 2.78 -8.37
N PRO A 108 0.53 2.68 -9.70
CA PRO A 108 1.58 2.98 -10.69
C PRO A 108 1.86 4.48 -10.81
N THR A 109 0.88 5.30 -10.44
CA THR A 109 0.86 6.76 -10.51
C THR A 109 0.44 7.35 -9.18
N SER A 110 0.91 8.55 -8.89
CA SER A 110 0.52 9.28 -7.69
C SER A 110 -0.68 10.19 -7.93
N GLY A 111 -1.36 10.57 -6.85
CA GLY A 111 -2.49 11.49 -6.88
C GLY A 111 -3.85 10.81 -6.79
N ILE A 112 -4.88 11.66 -6.77
CA ILE A 112 -6.28 11.27 -6.56
C ILE A 112 -7.13 11.35 -7.84
N ASN A 113 -6.49 11.54 -8.99
CA ASN A 113 -7.24 11.52 -10.25
C ASN A 113 -7.74 10.09 -10.51
N GLY A 114 -9.02 9.95 -10.82
CA GLY A 114 -9.64 8.64 -10.97
C GLY A 114 -10.04 7.97 -9.64
N THR A 115 -10.05 8.69 -8.52
CA THR A 115 -10.53 8.17 -7.24
C THR A 115 -11.74 8.96 -6.72
N THR A 116 -12.54 8.37 -5.84
CA THR A 116 -13.71 9.03 -5.25
C THR A 116 -13.81 8.74 -3.75
N SER A 117 -14.35 9.69 -3.01
CA SER A 117 -14.54 9.59 -1.56
C SER A 117 -15.64 8.59 -1.20
N SER A 118 -15.97 8.57 0.09
CA SER A 118 -17.02 7.74 0.65
C SER A 118 -16.69 6.26 0.45
N ARG A 119 -17.63 5.53 -0.14
CA ARG A 119 -17.63 4.10 -0.27
C ARG A 119 -16.50 3.50 -1.10
N TYR A 120 -15.77 4.31 -1.87
CA TYR A 120 -14.65 3.83 -2.69
C TYR A 120 -13.28 4.07 -2.02
N LEU A 121 -13.24 4.60 -0.78
CA LEU A 121 -12.04 4.87 0.02
C LEU A 121 -10.93 5.70 -0.66
N GLY A 122 -11.24 6.40 -1.76
CA GLY A 122 -10.20 7.02 -2.58
C GLY A 122 -9.29 6.00 -3.29
N PHE A 123 -9.72 4.76 -3.44
CA PHE A 123 -9.02 3.68 -4.15
C PHE A 123 -9.32 3.71 -5.65
N VAL A 124 -10.61 3.73 -6.00
CA VAL A 124 -11.13 3.78 -7.37
C VAL A 124 -12.30 4.78 -7.45
N ASN A 125 -12.89 4.94 -8.62
CA ASN A 125 -14.14 5.66 -8.81
C ASN A 125 -15.14 4.76 -9.55
N HIS A 126 -16.37 5.27 -9.72
CA HIS A 126 -17.42 4.50 -10.40
C HIS A 126 -17.08 4.09 -11.83
N THR A 127 -16.33 4.92 -12.57
CA THR A 127 -16.06 4.70 -14.00
C THR A 127 -14.85 3.83 -14.28
N ASN A 128 -13.94 3.69 -13.32
CA ASN A 128 -12.74 2.85 -13.44
C ASN A 128 -12.74 1.64 -12.50
N ASN A 129 -13.83 1.39 -11.77
CA ASN A 129 -14.03 0.19 -10.97
C ASN A 129 -13.99 -1.06 -11.89
N ASP A 130 -13.13 -2.03 -11.58
CA ASP A 130 -12.82 -3.22 -12.41
C ASP A 130 -12.03 -2.93 -13.71
N ASN A 131 -11.41 -1.74 -13.83
CA ASN A 131 -10.52 -1.47 -14.95
C ASN A 131 -9.15 -2.14 -14.74
N ARG A 132 -8.88 -3.21 -15.50
CA ARG A 132 -7.61 -3.96 -15.45
C ARG A 132 -6.36 -3.13 -15.74
N ASN A 133 -6.51 -1.98 -16.40
CA ASN A 133 -5.42 -1.05 -16.71
C ASN A 133 -5.06 -0.12 -15.55
N ASN A 134 -5.82 -0.12 -14.44
CA ASN A 134 -5.50 0.70 -13.28
C ASN A 134 -4.22 0.20 -12.57
N HIS A 135 -3.98 -1.12 -12.60
CA HIS A 135 -2.88 -1.79 -11.88
C HIS A 135 -2.81 -1.42 -10.39
N LEU A 136 -3.97 -1.30 -9.76
CA LEU A 136 -4.12 -0.97 -8.36
C LEU A 136 -4.22 -2.24 -7.51
N PHE A 137 -3.55 -2.21 -6.36
CA PHE A 137 -3.67 -3.21 -5.32
C PHE A 137 -3.87 -2.51 -3.97
N GLY A 138 -4.84 -2.98 -3.19
CA GLY A 138 -5.26 -2.36 -1.94
C GLY A 138 -5.38 -3.40 -0.82
N ILE A 139 -5.06 -2.98 0.40
CA ILE A 139 -5.47 -3.65 1.64
C ILE A 139 -6.35 -2.66 2.39
N GLU A 140 -7.66 -2.93 2.42
CA GLU A 140 -8.64 -2.04 3.02
C GLU A 140 -8.99 -2.43 4.45
N PHE A 141 -9.34 -1.42 5.24
CA PHE A 141 -9.83 -1.52 6.60
C PHE A 141 -11.13 -0.73 6.65
N VAL A 142 -12.24 -1.45 6.54
CA VAL A 142 -13.58 -0.88 6.42
C VAL A 142 -14.27 -0.94 7.78
N VAL A 143 -14.96 0.14 8.14
CA VAL A 143 -15.70 0.25 9.42
C VAL A 143 -17.19 0.51 9.23
N LEU A 144 -17.68 0.30 8.00
CA LEU A 144 -19.09 0.41 7.66
C LEU A 144 -19.44 -0.55 6.52
N LYS A 145 -20.42 -1.43 6.75
CA LYS A 145 -20.86 -2.40 5.75
C LYS A 145 -21.47 -1.72 4.53
N ASN A 146 -20.98 -2.04 3.35
CA ASN A 146 -21.55 -1.65 2.08
C ASN A 146 -22.08 -2.85 1.27
N GLN A 147 -23.41 -2.92 1.17
CA GLN A 147 -24.08 -3.99 0.42
C GLN A 147 -23.77 -3.97 -1.08
N ALA A 148 -23.46 -2.80 -1.67
CA ALA A 148 -23.15 -2.68 -3.09
C ALA A 148 -21.79 -3.31 -3.46
N PHE A 149 -20.93 -3.58 -2.48
CA PHE A 149 -19.62 -4.18 -2.69
C PHE A 149 -19.46 -5.56 -2.06
N ASN A 150 -20.55 -6.13 -1.54
CA ASN A 150 -20.60 -7.44 -0.90
C ASN A 150 -19.73 -7.55 0.37
N ASP A 151 -19.59 -6.45 1.10
CA ASP A 151 -18.90 -6.43 2.39
C ASP A 151 -19.48 -7.49 3.33
N ILE A 152 -18.58 -8.25 3.96
CA ILE A 152 -18.97 -9.38 4.81
C ILE A 152 -19.69 -8.92 6.08
N ASN A 153 -19.24 -7.82 6.68
CA ASN A 153 -19.80 -7.22 7.89
C ASN A 153 -19.48 -5.70 7.94
N ASP A 154 -19.77 -5.08 9.06
CA ASP A 154 -19.53 -3.66 9.35
C ASP A 154 -18.10 -3.34 9.82
N ASN A 155 -17.22 -4.34 9.93
CA ASN A 155 -15.82 -4.15 10.31
C ASN A 155 -14.95 -5.30 9.81
N HIS A 156 -14.24 -5.09 8.70
CA HIS A 156 -13.41 -6.11 8.06
C HIS A 156 -12.14 -5.55 7.42
N ILE A 157 -11.22 -6.49 7.15
CA ILE A 157 -10.02 -6.25 6.36
C ILE A 157 -10.20 -6.95 5.01
N GLY A 158 -10.00 -6.21 3.92
CA GLY A 158 -10.18 -6.68 2.55
C GLY A 158 -8.91 -6.59 1.71
N VAL A 159 -8.78 -7.46 0.70
CA VAL A 159 -7.72 -7.39 -0.32
C VAL A 159 -8.34 -7.09 -1.68
N ASP A 160 -7.95 -5.97 -2.26
CA ASP A 160 -8.59 -5.41 -3.44
C ASP A 160 -7.63 -5.33 -4.64
N LYS A 161 -8.16 -5.55 -5.85
CA LYS A 161 -7.38 -5.49 -7.09
C LYS A 161 -8.18 -4.87 -8.21
N ASN A 162 -7.87 -3.61 -8.56
CA ASN A 162 -8.55 -2.78 -9.58
C ASN A 162 -10.07 -2.55 -9.38
N LEU A 163 -10.67 -3.22 -8.41
CA LEU A 163 -12.08 -3.28 -8.10
C LEU A 163 -12.20 -3.11 -6.59
N PHE A 164 -13.21 -2.36 -6.16
CA PHE A 164 -13.44 -2.12 -4.73
C PHE A 164 -14.03 -3.33 -4.00
N THR A 165 -14.78 -4.21 -4.69
CA THR A 165 -15.16 -5.50 -4.09
C THR A 165 -13.92 -6.36 -3.86
N SER A 166 -13.67 -6.70 -2.60
CA SER A 166 -12.50 -7.49 -2.22
C SER A 166 -12.48 -8.87 -2.84
N MET A 167 -11.28 -9.32 -3.20
CA MET A 167 -11.01 -10.70 -3.62
C MET A 167 -11.13 -11.69 -2.46
N THR A 168 -10.75 -11.24 -1.26
CA THR A 168 -10.87 -11.97 0.00
C THR A 168 -11.01 -10.96 1.13
N ALA A 169 -11.77 -11.30 2.16
CA ALA A 169 -12.00 -10.45 3.31
C ALA A 169 -12.12 -11.29 4.58
N GLU A 170 -11.70 -10.73 5.70
CA GLU A 170 -11.80 -11.34 7.02
C GLU A 170 -12.40 -10.34 8.02
N PRO A 171 -13.29 -10.76 8.93
CA PRO A 171 -13.78 -9.91 10.00
C PRO A 171 -12.61 -9.35 10.82
N ALA A 172 -12.65 -8.05 11.14
CA ALA A 172 -11.69 -7.50 12.08
C ALA A 172 -12.02 -8.03 13.49
N CYS A 173 -11.04 -8.66 14.13
CA CYS A 173 -11.14 -9.15 15.51
C CYS A 173 -10.04 -8.52 16.38
N TYR A 174 -10.31 -8.46 17.68
CA TYR A 174 -9.37 -8.04 18.73
C TYR A 174 -8.65 -9.23 19.34
#